data_AF-A0A7W7C6W2-F1
#
_entry.id   AF-A0A7W7C6W2-F1
#
_cell.length_a   1.000
_cell.length_b   1.000
_cell.length_c   1.000
_cell.angle_alpha   90.00
_cell.angle_beta   90.00
_cell.angle_gamma   90.00
#
_symmetry.space_group_name_H-M   'P 1'
#
loop_
_entity.id
_entity.type
_entity.pdbx_description
1 polymer ?
#
loop_
_entity_poly.entity_id
_entity_poly.type
_entity_poly.pdbx_seq_one_letter_code
_entity_poly.pdbx_strand_id
1 'polypeptide(L)'
;MRVLRSALVGMITVAALGLGAPAALAAPTAPAPARLAADKPPYETWIRDVTAVTTQLSSYLDSRLPGGGKKAVVFDIDNTTLETAYNFGIPTPAIPPVLAAAKRAKQQGASIFFVTNRPYLLGLPTEDNLKRVGYAVDGLHLRPWFNFDPTEKVKTDARIAIEKQGYTIVANVGNNTWDLAGGHAERTFKLPDYDGALD
;
A
#
# COMPACT_ATOMS: atom_id res chain seq x y z
N MET A 1 -49.98 -41.45 -42.64
CA MET A 1 -50.46 -41.19 -44.03
C MET A 1 -50.87 -39.73 -44.13
N ARG A 2 -50.56 -39.12 -45.29
CA ARG A 2 -50.90 -37.75 -45.77
C ARG A 2 -52.21 -37.21 -45.18
N VAL A 3 -52.36 -35.91 -44.88
CA VAL A 3 -52.63 -34.87 -45.90
C VAL A 3 -52.15 -33.48 -45.46
N LEU A 4 -51.55 -32.78 -46.43
CA LEU A 4 -51.15 -31.38 -46.49
C LEU A 4 -52.37 -30.47 -46.72
N ARG A 5 -52.57 -29.38 -45.98
CA ARG A 5 -53.24 -28.17 -46.50
C ARG A 5 -52.72 -26.90 -45.83
N SER A 6 -51.97 -26.14 -46.61
CA SER A 6 -51.63 -24.74 -46.38
C SER A 6 -52.88 -23.88 -46.46
N ALA A 7 -53.01 -22.89 -45.59
CA ALA A 7 -53.81 -21.69 -45.82
C ALA A 7 -53.03 -20.49 -45.27
N LEU A 8 -52.52 -19.70 -46.21
CA LEU A 8 -51.89 -18.40 -45.99
C LEU A 8 -53.03 -17.38 -45.80
N VAL A 9 -53.09 -16.70 -44.66
CA VAL A 9 -53.96 -15.52 -44.49
C VAL A 9 -53.18 -14.41 -43.78
N GLY A 10 -52.95 -13.33 -44.54
CA GLY A 10 -53.13 -11.94 -44.12
C GLY A 10 -52.32 -11.40 -42.94
N MET A 11 -51.25 -10.66 -43.26
CA MET A 11 -50.67 -9.64 -42.38
C MET A 11 -51.72 -8.61 -41.95
N ILE A 12 -51.78 -8.32 -40.64
CA ILE A 12 -52.03 -6.96 -40.13
C ILE A 12 -50.96 -6.70 -39.06
N THR A 13 -49.94 -5.95 -39.44
CA THR A 13 -48.96 -5.37 -38.53
C THR A 13 -49.63 -4.21 -37.80
N VAL A 14 -50.05 -4.45 -36.56
CA VAL A 14 -50.40 -3.35 -35.65
C VAL A 14 -49.10 -2.84 -35.04
N ALA A 15 -48.66 -1.66 -35.48
CA ALA A 15 -47.59 -0.92 -34.83
C ALA A 15 -48.07 -0.49 -33.43
N ALA A 16 -47.66 -1.24 -32.41
CA ALA A 16 -47.82 -0.82 -31.02
C ALA A 16 -46.87 0.36 -30.77
N LEU A 17 -47.42 1.57 -30.62
CA LEU A 17 -46.70 2.69 -30.02
C LEU A 17 -46.32 2.28 -28.59
N GLY A 18 -45.05 1.94 -28.39
CA GLY A 18 -44.48 1.79 -27.06
C GLY A 18 -44.51 3.14 -26.35
N LEU A 19 -45.39 3.27 -25.36
CA LEU A 19 -45.28 4.32 -24.35
C LEU A 19 -43.94 4.12 -23.63
N GLY A 20 -42.96 4.97 -23.93
CA GLY A 20 -41.68 5.00 -23.21
C GLY A 20 -41.95 5.28 -21.74
N ALA A 21 -41.55 4.35 -20.87
CA ALA A 21 -41.53 4.61 -19.43
C ALA A 21 -40.58 5.79 -19.16
N PRO A 22 -40.94 6.73 -18.27
CA PRO A 22 -40.04 7.81 -17.92
C PRO A 22 -38.81 7.22 -17.24
N ALA A 23 -37.63 7.52 -17.77
CA ALA A 23 -36.37 7.20 -17.10
C ALA A 23 -36.37 7.93 -15.75
N ALA A 24 -36.49 7.18 -14.65
CA ALA A 24 -36.32 7.73 -13.33
C ALA A 24 -34.89 8.24 -13.21
N LEU A 25 -34.72 9.55 -13.10
CA LEU A 25 -33.45 10.17 -12.74
C LEU A 25 -33.04 9.59 -11.38
N ALA A 26 -31.95 8.82 -11.38
CA ALA A 26 -31.35 8.34 -10.14
C ALA A 26 -30.99 9.56 -9.27
N ALA A 27 -31.54 9.61 -8.06
CA ALA A 27 -31.18 10.65 -7.11
C ALA A 27 -29.67 10.58 -6.82
N PRO A 28 -28.98 11.73 -6.65
CA PRO A 28 -27.57 11.73 -6.31
C PRO A 28 -27.38 10.98 -4.99
N THR A 29 -26.52 9.97 -4.99
CA THR A 29 -26.13 9.27 -3.76
C THR A 29 -25.44 10.28 -2.84
N ALA A 30 -26.00 10.47 -1.65
CA ALA A 30 -25.38 11.29 -0.63
C ALA A 30 -23.94 10.77 -0.37
N PRO A 31 -22.95 11.65 -0.23
CA PRO A 31 -21.60 11.22 0.12
C PRO A 31 -21.67 10.44 1.44
N ALA A 32 -20.96 9.32 1.51
CA ALA A 32 -20.82 8.57 2.75
C ALA A 32 -20.30 9.53 3.84
N PRO A 33 -20.84 9.48 5.07
CA PRO A 33 -20.34 10.31 6.15
C PRO A 33 -18.84 10.07 6.31
N ALA A 34 -18.07 11.15 6.42
CA ALA A 34 -16.65 11.06 6.75
C ALA A 34 -16.53 10.25 8.05
N ARG A 35 -15.92 9.07 7.99
CA ARG A 35 -15.60 8.31 9.21
C ARG A 35 -14.61 9.16 9.99
N LEU A 36 -14.97 9.52 11.22
CA LEU A 36 -13.98 9.98 12.18
C LEU A 36 -12.92 8.89 12.28
N ALA A 37 -11.65 9.24 12.13
CA ALA A 37 -10.55 8.31 12.35
C ALA A 37 -10.78 7.65 13.73
N ALA A 38 -10.73 6.32 13.78
CA ALA A 38 -10.90 5.61 15.02
C ALA A 38 -9.82 6.08 16.03
N ASP A 39 -10.11 6.00 17.32
CA ASP A 39 -9.08 6.28 18.33
C ASP A 39 -7.92 5.29 18.15
N LYS A 40 -6.68 5.80 18.19
CA LYS A 40 -5.50 4.93 18.13
C LYS A 40 -5.50 3.97 19.33
N PRO A 41 -5.18 2.68 19.14
CA PRO A 41 -5.20 1.71 20.22
C PRO A 41 -4.05 1.92 21.22
N PRO A 42 -4.07 1.26 22.38
CA PRO A 42 -2.92 1.19 23.28
C PRO A 42 -1.67 0.69 22.56
N TYR A 43 -0.50 1.21 22.94
CA TYR A 43 0.78 0.92 22.30
C TYR A 43 1.08 -0.59 22.25
N GLU A 44 0.79 -1.30 23.34
CA GLU A 44 1.02 -2.75 23.45
C GLU A 44 0.14 -3.53 22.47
N THR A 45 -1.08 -3.03 22.21
CA THR A 45 -1.99 -3.61 21.21
C THR A 45 -1.41 -3.42 19.81
N TRP A 46 -0.95 -2.20 19.50
CA TRP A 46 -0.31 -1.90 18.23
C TRP A 46 0.94 -2.74 17.97
N ILE A 47 1.85 -2.82 18.94
CA ILE A 47 3.08 -3.62 18.81
C ILE A 47 2.77 -5.10 18.63
N ARG A 48 1.78 -5.66 19.33
CA ARG A 48 1.34 -7.06 19.13
C ARG A 48 0.88 -7.29 17.68
N ASP A 49 0.05 -6.40 17.16
CA ASP A 49 -0.53 -6.56 15.82
C ASP A 49 0.54 -6.36 14.73
N VAL A 50 1.43 -5.37 14.88
CA VAL A 50 2.62 -5.22 14.02
C VAL A 50 3.49 -6.47 14.07
N THR A 51 3.74 -7.03 15.27
CA THR A 51 4.56 -8.23 15.44
C THR A 51 3.99 -9.43 14.67
N ALA A 52 2.67 -9.58 14.63
CA ALA A 52 2.02 -10.64 13.87
C ALA A 52 2.32 -10.53 12.36
N VAL A 53 2.31 -9.31 11.80
CA VAL A 53 2.65 -9.07 10.39
C VAL A 53 4.14 -9.26 10.13
N THR A 54 5.01 -8.73 10.99
CA THR A 54 6.48 -8.87 10.81
C THR A 54 6.97 -10.30 10.99
N THR A 55 6.24 -11.14 11.73
CA THR A 55 6.50 -12.59 11.80
C THR A 55 6.28 -13.23 10.43
N GLN A 56 5.19 -12.89 9.75
CA GLN A 56 4.91 -13.36 8.38
C GLN A 56 5.94 -12.82 7.38
N LEU A 57 6.30 -11.54 7.50
CA LEU A 57 7.36 -10.91 6.70
C LEU A 57 8.68 -11.66 6.85
N SER A 58 9.10 -11.92 8.09
CA SER A 58 10.38 -12.59 8.37
C SER A 58 10.40 -14.02 7.82
N SER A 59 9.32 -14.77 8.01
CA SER A 59 9.19 -16.13 7.45
C SER A 59 9.26 -16.13 5.92
N TYR A 60 8.59 -15.19 5.27
CA TYR A 60 8.65 -15.04 3.81
C TYR A 60 10.07 -14.68 3.35
N LEU A 61 10.71 -13.68 3.97
CA LEU A 61 12.05 -13.24 3.60
C LEU A 61 13.10 -14.33 3.81
N ASP A 62 13.00 -15.12 4.90
CA ASP A 62 13.88 -16.26 5.15
C ASP A 62 13.87 -17.27 4.00
N SER A 63 12.69 -17.51 3.42
CA SER A 63 12.56 -18.38 2.25
C SER A 63 13.00 -17.70 0.95
N ARG A 64 12.78 -16.39 0.83
CA ARG A 64 12.86 -15.67 -0.45
C ARG A 64 14.24 -15.06 -0.72
N LEU A 65 14.96 -14.64 0.31
CA LEU A 65 16.26 -13.97 0.18
C LEU A 65 17.42 -14.88 -0.25
N PRO A 66 17.48 -16.18 0.06
CA PRO A 66 18.46 -17.09 -0.52
C PRO A 66 18.44 -17.09 -2.06
N GLY A 67 19.58 -17.39 -2.70
CA GLY A 67 19.65 -17.57 -4.16
C GLY A 67 20.16 -16.38 -4.99
N GLY A 68 20.89 -15.44 -4.37
CA GLY A 68 21.60 -14.37 -5.10
C GLY A 68 20.71 -13.31 -5.76
N GLY A 69 21.34 -12.42 -6.53
CA GLY A 69 20.69 -11.27 -7.17
C GLY A 69 20.58 -10.04 -6.27
N LYS A 70 20.35 -8.86 -6.87
CA LYS A 70 20.13 -7.62 -6.13
C LYS A 70 18.69 -7.61 -5.61
N LYS A 71 18.49 -8.02 -4.36
CA LYS A 71 17.16 -8.01 -3.71
C LYS A 71 16.99 -6.78 -2.84
N ALA A 72 15.78 -6.24 -2.82
CA ALA A 72 15.41 -5.09 -2.00
C ALA A 72 14.18 -5.39 -1.14
N VAL A 73 14.19 -4.83 0.07
CA VAL A 73 12.98 -4.66 0.90
C VAL A 73 12.71 -3.17 1.00
N VAL A 74 11.48 -2.77 0.68
CA VAL A 74 11.02 -1.39 0.75
C VAL A 74 10.16 -1.21 1.99
N PHE A 75 10.43 -0.16 2.75
CA PHE A 75 9.65 0.24 3.91
C PHE A 75 9.12 1.66 3.75
N ASP A 76 7.88 1.91 4.15
CA ASP A 76 7.45 3.24 4.56
C ASP A 76 8.12 3.67 5.90
N ILE A 77 7.99 4.95 6.26
CA ILE A 77 8.57 5.53 7.48
C ILE A 77 7.56 5.71 8.60
N ASP A 78 6.60 6.61 8.42
CA ASP A 78 5.74 7.11 9.50
C ASP A 78 4.75 6.02 9.91
N ASN A 79 4.77 5.60 11.18
CA ASN A 79 4.00 4.47 11.71
C ASN A 79 4.27 3.11 11.02
N THR A 80 5.33 3.02 10.22
CA THR A 80 5.82 1.78 9.60
C THR A 80 7.19 1.36 10.10
N THR A 81 8.16 2.27 10.13
CA THR A 81 9.50 2.01 10.71
C THR A 81 9.78 2.88 11.91
N LEU A 82 9.18 4.08 12.00
CA LEU A 82 9.30 5.00 13.13
C LEU A 82 7.96 5.18 13.85
N GLU A 83 7.99 5.26 15.18
CA GLU A 83 6.81 5.36 16.05
C GLU A 83 6.17 6.76 16.10
N THR A 84 5.94 7.38 14.95
CA THR A 84 5.61 8.81 14.85
C THR A 84 4.27 9.21 15.48
N ALA A 85 3.31 8.29 15.59
CA ALA A 85 2.05 8.51 16.30
C ALA A 85 2.10 8.19 17.81
N TYR A 86 3.10 7.42 18.26
CA TYR A 86 3.21 6.95 19.66
C TYR A 86 4.35 7.63 20.43
N ASN A 87 5.33 8.19 19.73
CA ASN A 87 6.52 8.75 20.34
C ASN A 87 6.97 10.02 19.58
N PHE A 88 7.02 11.13 20.32
CA PHE A 88 7.44 12.44 19.78
C PHE A 88 8.89 12.78 20.13
N GLY A 89 9.65 11.80 20.59
CA GLY A 89 11.08 11.95 20.89
C GLY A 89 11.92 12.22 19.64
N ILE A 90 13.11 12.78 19.88
CA ILE A 90 14.14 13.01 18.86
C ILE A 90 15.42 12.29 19.32
N PRO A 91 15.89 11.25 18.63
CA PRO A 91 15.27 10.62 17.46
C PRO A 91 13.94 9.92 17.82
N THR A 92 13.01 9.86 16.88
CA THR A 92 11.80 9.04 17.03
C THR A 92 12.21 7.57 17.05
N PRO A 93 11.79 6.77 18.04
CA PRO A 93 12.16 5.36 18.11
C PRO A 93 11.72 4.56 16.90
N ALA A 94 12.48 3.50 16.60
CA ALA A 94 12.08 2.49 15.63
C ALA A 94 11.02 1.58 16.22
N ILE A 95 10.09 1.11 15.39
CA ILE A 95 9.16 0.05 15.76
C ILE A 95 9.95 -1.26 15.91
N PRO A 96 10.11 -1.81 17.12
CA PRO A 96 11.08 -2.89 17.38
C PRO A 96 10.93 -4.14 16.49
N PRO A 97 9.72 -4.69 16.26
CA PRO A 97 9.56 -5.85 15.40
C PRO A 97 9.93 -5.57 13.92
N VAL A 98 9.72 -4.35 13.42
CA VAL A 98 10.07 -3.97 12.05
C VAL A 98 11.57 -3.80 11.90
N LEU A 99 12.23 -3.16 12.89
CA LEU A 99 13.68 -3.05 12.93
C LEU A 99 14.36 -4.42 12.94
N ALA A 100 13.83 -5.37 13.71
CA ALA A 100 14.34 -6.74 13.75
C ALA A 100 14.25 -7.43 12.38
N ALA A 101 13.10 -7.32 11.70
CA ALA A 101 12.91 -7.87 10.36
C ALA A 101 13.86 -7.23 9.33
N ALA A 102 14.02 -5.90 9.35
CA ALA A 102 14.91 -5.19 8.44
C ALA A 102 16.38 -5.56 8.65
N LYS A 103 16.84 -5.67 9.91
CA LYS A 103 18.20 -6.12 10.23
C LYS A 103 18.46 -7.54 9.75
N ARG A 104 17.51 -8.45 9.95
CA ARG A 104 17.61 -9.83 9.47
C ARG A 104 17.68 -9.90 7.95
N ALA A 105 16.81 -9.16 7.26
CA ALA A 105 16.82 -9.06 5.80
C ALA A 105 18.17 -8.54 5.27
N LYS A 106 18.72 -7.51 5.92
CA LYS A 106 20.04 -6.96 5.58
C LYS A 106 21.16 -7.98 5.77
N GLN A 107 21.14 -8.73 6.87
CA GLN A 107 22.10 -9.81 7.14
C GLN A 107 22.03 -10.94 6.08
N GLN A 108 20.86 -11.14 5.48
CA GLN A 108 20.63 -12.10 4.39
C GLN A 108 20.92 -11.53 2.99
N GLY A 109 21.47 -10.31 2.91
CA GLY A 109 21.93 -9.71 1.65
C GLY A 109 20.91 -8.82 0.94
N ALA A 110 19.75 -8.55 1.54
CA ALA A 110 18.82 -7.55 0.99
C ALA A 110 19.36 -6.13 1.15
N SER A 111 19.08 -5.27 0.18
CA SER A 111 19.19 -3.82 0.35
C SER A 111 17.91 -3.27 0.96
N ILE A 112 18.04 -2.31 1.87
CA ILE A 112 16.94 -1.73 2.64
C ILE A 112 16.68 -0.31 2.12
N PHE A 113 15.52 -0.14 1.50
CA PHE A 113 15.08 1.13 0.95
C PHE A 113 13.92 1.69 1.76
N PHE A 114 13.90 3.02 1.90
CA PHE A 114 12.82 3.75 2.54
C PHE A 114 12.12 4.63 1.52
N VAL A 115 10.79 4.54 1.44
CA VAL A 115 9.96 5.32 0.53
C VAL A 115 8.92 6.06 1.34
N THR A 116 9.03 7.38 1.42
CA THR A 116 8.24 8.21 2.34
C THR A 116 7.58 9.38 1.63
N ASN A 117 6.47 9.84 2.18
CA ASN A 117 5.83 11.07 1.76
C ASN A 117 6.46 12.34 2.37
N ARG A 118 7.41 12.18 3.31
CA ARG A 118 8.14 13.32 3.90
C ARG A 118 8.80 14.15 2.78
N PRO A 119 8.69 15.49 2.83
CA PRO A 119 9.27 16.33 1.81
C PRO A 119 10.78 16.27 1.84
N TYR A 120 11.42 16.51 0.70
CA TYR A 120 12.86 16.48 0.51
C TYR A 120 13.64 17.34 1.55
N LEU A 121 13.04 18.42 2.07
CA LEU A 121 13.60 19.25 3.15
C LEU A 121 13.97 18.44 4.40
N LEU A 122 13.22 17.37 4.68
CA LEU A 122 13.42 16.52 5.85
C LEU A 122 14.39 15.36 5.60
N GLY A 123 15.08 15.34 4.45
CA GLY A 123 15.94 14.22 4.06
C GLY A 123 17.03 13.91 5.08
N LEU A 124 17.89 14.89 5.39
CA LEU A 124 19.00 14.70 6.33
C LEU A 124 18.51 14.33 7.75
N PRO A 125 17.53 15.03 8.35
CA PRO A 125 17.00 14.62 9.66
C PRO A 125 16.36 13.23 9.66
N THR A 126 15.65 12.87 8.58
CA THR A 126 14.99 11.56 8.47
C THR A 126 16.02 10.43 8.37
N GLU A 127 17.03 10.59 7.52
CA GLU A 127 18.08 9.60 7.37
C GLU A 127 18.92 9.45 8.65
N ASP A 128 19.25 10.56 9.31
CA ASP A 128 19.95 10.56 10.61
C ASP A 128 19.13 9.84 11.68
N ASN A 129 17.82 10.08 11.77
CA ASN A 129 16.94 9.36 12.69
C ASN A 129 16.98 7.85 12.42
N LEU A 130 16.78 7.42 11.17
CA LEU A 130 16.76 5.99 10.80
C LEU A 130 18.08 5.30 11.18
N LYS A 131 19.21 5.95 10.89
CA LYS A 131 20.54 5.43 11.24
C LYS A 131 20.76 5.36 12.75
N ARG A 132 20.38 6.39 13.50
CA ARG A 132 20.53 6.42 14.98
C ARG A 132 19.73 5.32 15.68
N VAL A 133 18.55 4.98 15.17
CA VAL A 133 17.74 3.88 15.72
C VAL A 133 18.13 2.51 15.16
N GLY A 134 19.14 2.46 14.28
CA GLY A 134 19.84 1.24 13.91
C GLY A 134 19.41 0.60 12.59
N TYR A 135 18.71 1.31 11.72
CA TYR A 135 18.48 0.84 10.35
C TYR A 135 19.73 1.00 9.48
N ALA A 136 19.99 0.02 8.63
CA ALA A 136 20.84 0.22 7.46
C ALA A 136 20.01 0.92 6.38
N VAL A 137 20.45 2.09 5.91
CA VAL A 137 19.75 2.87 4.88
C VAL A 137 20.55 2.76 3.59
N ASP A 138 20.13 1.87 2.68
CA ASP A 138 20.76 1.73 1.37
C ASP A 138 20.17 2.70 0.34
N GLY A 139 18.95 3.20 0.59
CA GLY A 139 18.36 4.30 -0.18
C GLY A 139 17.16 4.92 0.53
N LEU A 140 16.98 6.23 0.32
CA LEU A 140 15.87 7.01 0.86
C LEU A 140 15.22 7.82 -0.26
N HIS A 141 13.96 7.52 -0.55
CA HIS A 141 13.13 8.21 -1.53
C HIS A 141 12.12 9.10 -0.81
N LEU A 142 12.36 10.41 -0.86
CA LEU A 142 11.49 11.45 -0.30
C LEU A 142 10.56 12.02 -1.35
N ARG A 143 9.51 12.73 -0.93
CA ARG A 143 8.69 13.52 -1.84
C ARG A 143 9.50 14.71 -2.39
N PRO A 144 9.66 14.84 -3.72
CA PRO A 144 10.38 15.97 -4.31
C PRO A 144 9.72 17.33 -4.03
N TRP A 145 10.51 18.40 -4.10
CA TRP A 145 10.01 19.76 -4.04
C TRP A 145 8.95 20.02 -5.11
N PHE A 146 7.89 20.72 -4.72
CA PHE A 146 6.79 21.13 -5.62
C PHE A 146 6.11 19.94 -6.35
N ASN A 147 6.17 18.73 -5.77
CA ASN A 147 5.41 17.60 -6.26
C ASN A 147 4.04 17.54 -5.55
N PHE A 148 2.99 17.70 -6.34
CA PHE A 148 1.58 17.68 -5.91
C PHE A 148 0.85 16.40 -6.34
N ASP A 149 1.58 15.40 -6.84
CA ASP A 149 0.99 14.12 -7.20
C ASP A 149 0.42 13.42 -5.96
N PRO A 150 -0.57 12.53 -6.15
CA PRO A 150 -1.04 11.65 -5.08
C PRO A 150 0.10 10.85 -4.46
N THR A 151 0.06 10.64 -3.13
CA THR A 151 1.09 9.89 -2.40
C THR A 151 1.36 8.52 -3.00
N GLU A 152 0.29 7.79 -3.38
CA GLU A 152 0.40 6.50 -4.07
C GLU A 152 1.28 6.56 -5.32
N LYS A 153 1.10 7.58 -6.16
CA LYS A 153 1.87 7.76 -7.38
C LYS A 153 3.34 8.03 -7.06
N VAL A 154 3.61 8.93 -6.11
CA VAL A 154 4.98 9.24 -5.66
C VAL A 154 5.69 7.97 -5.16
N LYS A 155 5.01 7.15 -4.36
CA LYS A 155 5.57 5.90 -3.82
C LYS A 155 5.77 4.83 -4.90
N THR A 156 4.85 4.74 -5.86
CA THR A 156 4.97 3.83 -7.02
C THR A 156 6.16 4.21 -7.89
N ASP A 157 6.31 5.49 -8.21
CA ASP A 157 7.45 6.01 -8.99
C ASP A 157 8.79 5.74 -8.30
N ALA A 158 8.84 5.82 -6.96
CA ALA A 158 10.02 5.46 -6.19
C ALA A 158 10.37 3.96 -6.30
N ARG A 159 9.39 3.06 -6.23
CA ARG A 159 9.63 1.62 -6.40
C ARG A 159 10.09 1.29 -7.83
N ILE A 160 9.50 1.93 -8.84
CA ILE A 160 9.98 1.83 -10.23
C ILE A 160 11.44 2.28 -10.34
N ALA A 161 11.82 3.37 -9.68
CA ALA A 161 13.20 3.85 -9.68
C ALA A 161 14.18 2.88 -9.00
N ILE A 162 13.74 2.14 -7.97
CA ILE A 162 14.53 1.08 -7.32
C ILE A 162 14.70 -0.10 -8.27
N GLU A 163 13.64 -0.56 -8.95
CA GLU A 163 13.73 -1.63 -9.95
C GLU A 163 14.67 -1.28 -11.11
N LYS A 164 14.63 -0.03 -11.59
CA LYS A 164 15.54 0.47 -12.64
C LYS A 164 17.02 0.44 -12.23
N GLN A 165 17.34 0.38 -10.93
CA GLN A 165 18.70 0.15 -10.43
C GLN A 165 19.11 -1.34 -10.42
N GLY A 166 18.27 -2.21 -10.99
CA GLY A 166 18.48 -3.65 -11.10
C GLY A 166 18.04 -4.44 -9.87
N TYR A 167 17.28 -3.83 -8.94
CA TYR A 167 16.77 -4.53 -7.78
C TYR A 167 15.47 -5.27 -8.08
N THR A 168 15.33 -6.48 -7.53
CA THR A 168 14.04 -7.13 -7.35
C THR A 168 13.50 -6.77 -5.97
N ILE A 169 12.39 -6.03 -5.91
CA ILE A 169 11.72 -5.69 -4.65
C ILE A 169 10.94 -6.93 -4.20
N VAL A 170 11.49 -7.68 -3.25
CA VAL A 170 10.86 -8.92 -2.77
C VAL A 170 9.74 -8.63 -1.76
N ALA A 171 9.85 -7.55 -0.99
CA ALA A 171 8.84 -7.15 -0.04
C ALA A 171 8.68 -5.63 0.00
N ASN A 172 7.43 -5.17 0.06
CA ASN A 172 7.06 -3.78 0.34
C ASN A 172 6.18 -3.73 1.59
N VAL A 173 6.55 -2.89 2.56
CA VAL A 173 5.95 -2.84 3.89
C VAL A 173 5.49 -1.43 4.17
N GLY A 174 4.25 -1.28 4.63
CA GLY A 174 3.64 0.01 4.92
C GLY A 174 2.37 -0.14 5.76
N ASN A 175 2.03 0.90 6.51
CA ASN A 175 0.83 0.97 7.32
C ASN A 175 -0.36 1.51 6.54
N ASN A 176 -0.20 2.19 5.40
CA ASN A 176 -1.33 2.64 4.60
C ASN A 176 -1.45 1.87 3.27
N THR A 177 -2.67 1.81 2.74
CA THR A 177 -3.00 1.24 1.42
C THR A 177 -2.19 1.86 0.28
N TRP A 178 -1.97 3.18 0.28
CA TRP A 178 -1.19 3.86 -0.75
C TRP A 178 0.33 3.57 -0.69
N ASP A 179 0.82 3.00 0.41
CA ASP A 179 2.21 2.54 0.48
C ASP A 179 2.42 1.31 -0.40
N LEU A 180 1.35 0.54 -0.60
CA LEU A 180 1.36 -0.80 -1.19
C LEU A 180 0.71 -0.84 -2.58
N ALA A 181 -0.18 0.10 -2.87
CA ALA A 181 -0.85 0.21 -4.16
C ALA A 181 0.14 0.56 -5.28
N GLY A 182 -0.22 0.21 -6.53
CA GLY A 182 0.62 0.43 -7.71
C GLY A 182 1.62 -0.67 -8.04
N GLY A 183 1.72 -1.76 -7.25
CA GLY A 183 2.60 -2.91 -7.57
C GLY A 183 4.09 -2.64 -7.33
N HIS A 184 4.95 -3.23 -8.17
CA HIS A 184 6.43 -3.14 -8.07
C HIS A 184 7.01 -3.74 -6.77
N ALA A 185 6.41 -4.83 -6.31
CA ALA A 185 6.94 -5.70 -5.27
C ALA A 185 6.35 -7.10 -5.45
N GLU A 186 7.12 -8.14 -5.18
CA GLU A 186 6.62 -9.52 -5.26
C GLU A 186 5.56 -9.80 -4.18
N ARG A 187 5.72 -9.20 -3.00
CA ARG A 187 4.76 -9.31 -1.90
C ARG A 187 4.65 -8.03 -1.10
N THR A 188 3.42 -7.69 -0.72
CA THR A 188 3.12 -6.55 0.15
C THR A 188 2.77 -7.02 1.56
N PHE A 189 3.15 -6.23 2.57
CA PHE A 189 2.84 -6.47 3.97
C PHE A 189 2.23 -5.21 4.57
N LYS A 190 0.91 -5.25 4.81
CA LYS A 190 0.15 -4.15 5.41
C LYS A 190 0.23 -4.22 6.92
N LEU A 191 0.83 -3.20 7.53
CA LEU A 191 0.76 -2.99 8.97
C LEU A 191 -0.61 -2.40 9.36
N PRO A 192 -1.08 -2.61 10.61
CA PRO A 192 -2.34 -2.05 11.07
C PRO A 192 -2.27 -0.52 11.15
N ASP A 193 -3.26 0.16 10.55
CA ASP A 193 -3.51 1.60 10.64
C ASP A 193 -4.81 1.94 11.40
N TYR A 194 -5.57 0.93 11.81
CA TYR A 194 -6.83 1.06 12.57
C TYR A 194 -7.80 2.04 11.91
N ASP A 195 -8.19 1.76 10.67
CA ASP A 195 -9.11 2.59 9.88
C ASP A 195 -8.62 4.04 9.70
N GLY A 196 -7.30 4.21 9.56
CA GLY A 196 -6.63 5.50 9.33
C GLY A 196 -6.26 6.27 10.61
N ALA A 197 -6.42 5.67 11.79
CA ALA A 197 -5.97 6.27 13.05
C ALA A 197 -4.45 6.48 13.12
N LEU A 198 -3.68 5.73 12.34
CA LEU A 198 -2.22 5.80 12.27
C LEU A 198 -1.71 6.22 10.89
N ASP A 199 -2.48 7.03 10.16
CA ASP A 199 -2.02 7.58 8.88
C ASP A 199 -0.81 8.52 9.00
#